data_AF-A0A0M5TI95-F1
#
_entry.id   AF-A0A0M5TI95-F1
#
_cell.length_a   1.000
_cell.length_b   1.000
_cell.length_c   1.000
_cell.angle_alpha   90.00
_cell.angle_beta   90.00
_cell.angle_gamma   90.00
#
_symmetry.space_group_name_H-M   'P 1'
#
loop_
_entity.id
_entity.type
_entity.pdbx_description
1 polymer ?
#
loop_
_entity_poly.entity_id
_entity_poly.type
_entity_poly.pdbx_seq_one_letter_code
_entity_poly.pdbx_strand_id
1 'polypeptide(L)'
;MKKVVFAATGASGAGLFLKLINAAKDSCEAHVIVSKNAMKVLEAEEKLKLNLDGLGVKIYDDQDLGAGPASGSFGTEAMIIAPCSTNTLAKVANGISDTLITRAASVALKERQGLVLGVREMPFSAIALSQMQLLSSLGAIIAPPVLGYYAEIKSLEDMENFIIGKWLDALKIENNLYKRWQI
;
A
#
# COMPACT_ATOMS: atom_id res chain seq x y z
N MET A 1 -10.06 -16.64 3.99
CA MET A 1 -9.53 -15.30 4.34
C MET A 1 -9.32 -14.54 3.05
N LYS A 2 -9.53 -13.22 3.05
CA LYS A 2 -9.38 -12.37 1.85
C LYS A 2 -7.94 -12.44 1.34
N LYS A 3 -7.72 -12.62 0.04
CA LYS A 3 -6.35 -12.58 -0.53
C LYS A 3 -5.95 -11.14 -0.88
N VAL A 4 -4.90 -10.63 -0.23
CA VAL A 4 -4.52 -9.20 -0.34
C VAL A 4 -3.04 -9.05 -0.66
N VAL A 5 -2.75 -8.22 -1.66
CA VAL A 5 -1.37 -7.84 -2.01
C VAL A 5 -1.00 -6.55 -1.28
N PHE A 6 0.08 -6.59 -0.53
CA PHE A 6 0.66 -5.43 0.13
C PHE A 6 1.99 -5.09 -0.52
N ALA A 7 2.11 -3.86 -1.00
CA ALA A 7 3.32 -3.40 -1.67
C ALA A 7 3.88 -2.11 -1.03
N ALA A 8 5.21 -2.04 -0.96
CA ALA A 8 5.92 -0.85 -0.51
C ALA A 8 6.89 -0.36 -1.59
N THR A 9 6.85 0.94 -1.88
CA THR A 9 7.72 1.57 -2.89
C THR A 9 8.60 2.66 -2.27
N GLY A 10 9.54 3.18 -3.05
CA GLY A 10 10.57 4.13 -2.59
C GLY A 10 10.05 5.54 -2.29
N ALA A 11 9.08 5.68 -1.41
CA ALA A 11 8.68 6.93 -0.80
C ALA A 11 8.87 6.83 0.72
N SER A 12 9.10 7.99 1.34
CA SER A 12 9.28 8.13 2.79
C SER A 12 8.07 7.60 3.58
N GLY A 13 8.32 7.16 4.81
CA GLY A 13 7.34 6.48 5.66
C GLY A 13 7.36 4.96 5.48
N ALA A 14 8.53 4.38 5.19
CA ALA A 14 8.63 2.95 4.93
C ALA A 14 8.25 2.06 6.13
N GLY A 15 8.43 2.50 7.38
CA GLY A 15 7.96 1.74 8.55
C GLY A 15 6.46 1.68 8.70
N LEU A 16 5.69 2.59 8.09
CA LEU A 16 4.22 2.46 8.01
C LEU A 16 3.83 1.13 7.35
N PHE A 17 4.62 0.67 6.38
CA PHE A 17 4.39 -0.61 5.72
C PHE A 17 4.53 -1.79 6.68
N LEU A 18 5.57 -1.80 7.52
CA LEU A 18 5.77 -2.86 8.52
C LEU A 18 4.63 -2.91 9.53
N LYS A 19 4.17 -1.74 9.99
CA LYS A 19 3.02 -1.64 10.91
C LYS A 19 1.72 -2.09 10.23
N LEU A 20 1.52 -1.72 8.96
CA LEU A 20 0.38 -2.16 8.14
C LEU A 20 0.32 -3.69 8.02
N ILE A 21 1.43 -4.35 7.69
CA ILE A 21 1.47 -5.81 7.58
C ILE A 21 1.16 -6.46 8.92
N ASN A 22 1.80 -6.00 10.00
CA ASN A 22 1.57 -6.53 11.34
C ASN A 22 0.11 -6.42 11.77
N ALA A 23 -0.57 -5.33 11.43
CA ALA A 23 -1.98 -5.14 11.74
C ALA A 23 -2.94 -5.99 10.88
N ALA A 24 -2.53 -6.38 9.67
CA ALA A 24 -3.41 -7.05 8.70
C ALA A 24 -3.23 -8.58 8.61
N LYS A 25 -2.05 -9.10 8.97
CA LYS A 25 -1.63 -10.48 8.70
C LYS A 25 -2.59 -11.56 9.21
N ASP A 26 -3.28 -11.32 10.33
CA ASP A 26 -4.18 -12.30 10.93
C ASP A 26 -5.61 -12.20 10.39
N SER A 27 -5.91 -11.17 9.60
CA SER A 27 -7.24 -10.91 9.02
C SER A 27 -7.32 -11.22 7.52
N CYS A 28 -6.19 -11.52 6.86
CA CYS A 28 -6.13 -11.80 5.41
C CYS A 28 -4.99 -12.75 5.03
N GLU A 29 -5.08 -13.36 3.85
CA GLU A 29 -3.92 -14.03 3.25
C GLU A 29 -3.02 -12.96 2.61
N ALA A 30 -1.96 -12.58 3.33
CA ALA A 30 -1.09 -11.47 2.94
C ALA A 30 0.04 -11.90 1.97
N HIS A 31 0.05 -11.26 0.80
CA HIS A 31 1.08 -11.39 -0.23
C HIS A 31 1.89 -10.08 -0.30
N VAL A 32 3.18 -10.14 0.01
CA VAL A 32 4.03 -8.97 0.20
C VAL A 32 5.03 -8.81 -0.94
N ILE A 33 5.12 -7.61 -1.50
CA ILE A 33 6.12 -7.24 -2.51
C ILE A 33 6.78 -5.93 -2.09
N VAL A 34 8.10 -5.90 -1.97
CA VAL A 34 8.82 -4.68 -1.53
C VAL A 34 9.87 -4.31 -2.56
N SER A 35 9.79 -3.08 -3.08
CA SER A 35 10.77 -2.60 -4.05
C SER A 35 12.15 -2.39 -3.41
N LYS A 36 13.21 -2.46 -4.21
CA LYS A 36 14.58 -2.13 -3.77
C LYS A 36 14.69 -0.73 -3.16
N ASN A 37 13.95 0.24 -3.69
CA ASN A 37 13.99 1.61 -3.17
C ASN A 37 13.25 1.74 -1.84
N ALA A 38 12.18 0.98 -1.60
CA ALA A 38 11.52 0.95 -0.29
C ALA A 38 12.45 0.44 0.81
N MET A 39 13.22 -0.62 0.53
CA MET A 39 14.23 -1.13 1.47
C MET A 39 15.31 -0.10 1.80
N LYS A 40 15.79 0.65 0.79
CA LYS A 40 16.74 1.75 1.01
C LYS A 40 16.16 2.88 1.85
N VAL A 41 14.89 3.22 1.64
CA VAL A 41 14.20 4.24 2.45
C VAL A 41 14.08 3.78 3.90
N LEU A 42 13.65 2.53 4.13
CA LEU A 42 13.55 1.97 5.48
C LEU A 42 14.89 2.02 6.24
N GLU A 43 15.97 1.61 5.58
CA GLU A 43 17.32 1.68 6.16
C GLU A 43 17.76 3.12 6.43
N ALA A 44 17.44 4.05 5.54
CA ALA A 44 17.80 5.46 5.71
C ALA A 44 17.06 6.12 6.88
N GLU A 45 15.74 5.93 6.95
CA GLU A 45 14.83 6.60 7.90
C GLU A 45 14.88 5.97 9.30
N GLU A 46 14.89 4.63 9.38
CA GLU A 46 14.71 3.91 10.64
C GLU A 46 15.93 3.12 11.08
N LYS A 47 16.97 3.05 10.23
CA LYS A 47 18.16 2.19 10.46
C LYS A 47 17.80 0.70 10.60
N LEU A 48 16.66 0.31 10.04
CA LEU A 48 16.16 -1.05 10.05
C LEU A 48 16.35 -1.71 8.68
N LYS A 49 16.60 -3.01 8.69
CA LYS A 49 16.43 -3.85 7.50
C LYS A 49 15.00 -4.37 7.49
N LEU A 50 14.45 -4.55 6.29
CA LEU A 50 13.17 -5.20 6.14
C LEU A 50 13.29 -6.62 6.69
N ASN A 51 12.55 -6.91 7.76
CA ASN A 51 12.42 -8.25 8.31
C ASN A 51 10.93 -8.60 8.38
N LEU A 52 10.54 -9.60 7.61
CA LEU A 52 9.17 -10.12 7.56
C LEU A 52 9.14 -11.59 8.03
N ASP A 53 10.25 -12.09 8.55
CA ASP A 53 10.37 -13.47 9.02
C ASP A 53 9.42 -13.70 10.21
N GLY A 54 8.75 -14.84 10.21
CA GLY A 54 7.80 -15.20 11.27
C GLY A 54 6.48 -14.43 11.26
N LEU A 55 6.23 -13.54 10.28
CA LEU A 55 4.96 -12.84 10.13
C LEU A 55 3.87 -13.65 9.41
N GLY A 56 4.16 -14.87 8.96
CA GLY A 56 3.18 -15.73 8.29
C GLY A 56 2.71 -15.22 6.92
N VAL A 57 3.49 -14.34 6.28
CA VAL A 57 3.18 -13.73 4.98
C VAL A 57 3.93 -14.40 3.83
N LYS A 58 3.40 -14.31 2.60
CA LYS A 58 4.08 -14.78 1.38
C LYS A 58 4.82 -13.62 0.73
N ILE A 59 6.15 -13.70 0.63
CA ILE A 59 6.99 -12.62 0.08
C ILE A 59 7.38 -12.97 -1.35
N TYR A 60 7.33 -11.98 -2.24
CA TYR A 60 7.74 -12.09 -3.64
C TYR A 60 8.83 -11.07 -3.98
N ASP A 61 9.72 -11.43 -4.91
CA ASP A 61 10.66 -10.49 -5.51
C ASP A 61 9.90 -9.54 -6.45
N ASP A 62 10.14 -8.23 -6.34
CA ASP A 62 9.55 -7.22 -7.24
C ASP A 62 9.99 -7.39 -8.71
N GLN A 63 10.99 -8.22 -8.99
CA GLN A 63 11.41 -8.57 -10.36
C GLN A 63 10.82 -9.90 -10.87
N ASP A 64 10.16 -10.67 -10.01
CA ASP A 64 9.55 -11.94 -10.42
C ASP A 64 8.17 -11.72 -11.05
N LEU A 65 8.17 -11.41 -12.35
CA LEU A 65 6.95 -11.28 -13.15
C LEU A 65 6.23 -12.63 -13.41
N GLY A 66 6.85 -13.76 -13.03
CA GLY A 66 6.22 -15.08 -13.08
C GLY A 66 5.39 -15.41 -11.84
N ALA A 67 5.49 -14.60 -10.78
CA ALA A 67 4.78 -14.79 -9.54
C ALA A 67 3.25 -14.66 -9.68
N GLY A 68 2.52 -15.31 -8.77
CA GLY A 68 1.06 -15.30 -8.72
C GLY A 68 0.40 -13.92 -8.91
N PRO A 69 0.80 -12.87 -8.15
CA PRO A 69 0.22 -11.52 -8.29
C PRO A 69 0.30 -10.91 -9.70
N ALA A 70 1.12 -11.43 -10.61
CA ALA A 70 1.21 -10.96 -11.99
C ALA A 70 0.04 -11.42 -12.89
N SER A 71 -0.81 -12.34 -12.42
CA SER A 71 -1.94 -12.91 -13.16
C SER A 71 -3.29 -12.59 -12.51
N GLY A 72 -4.29 -12.30 -13.34
CA GLY A 72 -5.69 -12.15 -12.88
C GLY A 72 -6.29 -13.45 -12.35
N SER A 73 -5.86 -14.60 -12.87
CA SER A 73 -6.34 -15.92 -12.42
C SER A 73 -5.85 -16.30 -11.03
N PHE A 74 -4.92 -15.53 -10.44
CA PHE A 74 -4.43 -15.77 -9.08
C PHE A 74 -5.49 -15.47 -8.01
N GLY A 75 -6.53 -14.71 -8.35
CA GLY A 75 -7.69 -14.48 -7.49
C GLY A 75 -7.39 -13.58 -6.29
N THR A 76 -6.57 -12.54 -6.46
CA THR A 76 -6.45 -11.46 -5.48
C THR A 76 -7.74 -10.67 -5.41
N GLU A 77 -8.11 -10.20 -4.23
CA GLU A 77 -9.35 -9.41 -4.05
C GLU A 77 -9.06 -7.93 -3.80
N ALA A 78 -7.87 -7.63 -3.28
CA ALA A 78 -7.42 -6.27 -3.12
C ALA A 78 -5.89 -6.15 -3.15
N MET A 79 -5.43 -4.95 -3.42
CA MET A 79 -4.04 -4.54 -3.39
C MET A 79 -3.91 -3.18 -2.72
N ILE A 80 -2.85 -3.00 -1.92
CA ILE A 80 -2.42 -1.70 -1.43
C ILE A 80 -0.96 -1.45 -1.78
N ILE A 81 -0.66 -0.23 -2.23
CA ILE A 81 0.71 0.29 -2.35
C ILE A 81 0.86 1.40 -1.31
N ALA A 82 1.57 1.15 -0.21
CA ALA A 82 1.75 2.11 0.86
C ALA A 82 3.10 1.89 1.59
N PRO A 83 4.05 2.83 1.52
CA PRO A 83 3.97 4.09 0.78
C PRO A 83 4.06 3.89 -0.74
N CYS A 84 3.34 4.72 -1.49
CA CYS A 84 3.36 4.81 -2.95
C CYS A 84 4.15 6.03 -3.41
N SER A 85 5.26 5.80 -4.10
CA SER A 85 6.09 6.85 -4.71
C SER A 85 5.43 7.43 -5.95
N THR A 86 5.73 8.69 -6.26
CA THR A 86 5.25 9.36 -7.49
C THR A 86 5.71 8.64 -8.77
N ASN A 87 6.88 7.99 -8.74
CA ASN A 87 7.34 7.13 -9.85
C ASN A 87 6.43 5.91 -10.04
N THR A 88 6.10 5.19 -8.96
CA THR A 88 5.16 4.06 -9.04
C THR A 88 3.77 4.52 -9.45
N LEU A 89 3.27 5.63 -8.88
CA LEU A 89 2.01 6.26 -9.28
C LEU A 89 1.98 6.53 -10.79
N ALA A 90 3.02 7.16 -11.32
CA ALA A 90 3.14 7.48 -12.75
C ALA A 90 3.12 6.20 -13.61
N LYS A 91 3.86 5.17 -13.21
CA LYS A 91 3.88 3.89 -13.94
C LYS A 91 2.51 3.23 -13.99
N VAL A 92 1.83 3.15 -12.84
CA VAL A 92 0.48 2.57 -12.76
C VAL A 92 -0.51 3.39 -13.60
N ALA A 93 -0.48 4.72 -13.52
CA ALA A 93 -1.34 5.61 -14.32
C ALA A 93 -1.13 5.44 -15.83
N ASN A 94 0.09 5.13 -16.27
CA ASN A 94 0.44 4.93 -17.68
C ASN A 94 0.40 3.44 -18.11
N GLY A 95 -0.04 2.53 -17.24
CA GLY A 95 -0.08 1.09 -17.54
C GLY A 95 1.28 0.41 -17.69
N ILE A 96 2.37 1.05 -17.26
CA ILE A 96 3.71 0.46 -17.29
C ILE A 96 3.77 -0.63 -16.21
N SER A 97 4.08 -1.87 -16.64
CA SER A 97 4.08 -3.07 -15.79
C SER A 97 5.45 -3.76 -15.81
N ASP A 98 6.51 -3.00 -15.53
CA ASP A 98 7.90 -3.45 -15.62
C ASP A 98 8.46 -4.04 -14.30
N THR A 99 7.63 -4.09 -13.26
CA THR A 99 7.92 -4.79 -11.99
C THR A 99 6.69 -5.55 -11.52
N LEU A 100 6.84 -6.48 -10.58
CA LEU A 100 5.72 -7.23 -10.02
C LEU A 100 4.72 -6.31 -9.32
N ILE A 101 5.16 -5.27 -8.61
CA ILE A 101 4.26 -4.27 -7.99
C ILE A 101 3.40 -3.58 -9.07
N THR A 102 4.03 -3.05 -10.11
CA THR A 102 3.31 -2.31 -11.15
C THR A 102 2.41 -3.24 -11.98
N ARG A 103 2.85 -4.47 -12.22
CA ARG A 103 2.06 -5.51 -12.88
C ARG A 103 0.86 -5.94 -12.03
N ALA A 104 1.04 -6.18 -10.74
CA ALA A 104 -0.05 -6.52 -9.83
C ALA A 104 -1.09 -5.39 -9.74
N ALA A 105 -0.66 -4.12 -9.78
CA ALA A 105 -1.58 -2.99 -9.84
C ALA A 105 -2.36 -2.93 -11.16
N SER A 106 -1.72 -3.21 -12.29
CA SER A 106 -2.39 -3.36 -13.59
C SER A 106 -3.42 -4.49 -13.56
N VAL A 107 -3.09 -5.61 -12.90
CA VAL A 107 -4.03 -6.71 -12.66
C VAL A 107 -5.20 -6.27 -11.80
N ALA A 108 -4.95 -5.57 -10.70
CA ALA A 108 -6.00 -5.08 -9.82
C ALA A 108 -6.98 -4.15 -10.56
N LEU A 109 -6.47 -3.24 -11.41
CA LEU A 109 -7.30 -2.37 -12.23
C LEU A 109 -8.15 -3.15 -13.25
N LYS A 110 -7.54 -4.05 -14.05
CA LYS A 110 -8.27 -4.76 -15.12
C LYS A 110 -9.31 -5.75 -14.59
N GLU A 111 -9.04 -6.36 -13.43
CA GLU A 111 -9.93 -7.30 -12.75
C GLU A 111 -10.93 -6.59 -11.81
N ARG A 112 -10.90 -5.25 -11.74
CA ARG A 112 -11.76 -4.43 -10.87
C ARG A 112 -11.66 -4.82 -9.39
N GLN A 113 -10.46 -5.17 -8.95
CA GLN A 113 -10.14 -5.44 -7.55
C GLN A 113 -9.99 -4.13 -6.79
N GLY A 114 -10.10 -4.17 -5.46
CA GLY A 114 -9.81 -2.98 -4.64
C GLY A 114 -8.34 -2.59 -4.76
N LEU A 115 -8.03 -1.36 -5.19
CA LEU A 115 -6.66 -0.85 -5.27
C LEU A 115 -6.52 0.42 -4.43
N VAL A 116 -5.74 0.37 -3.36
CA VAL A 116 -5.45 1.53 -2.50
C VAL A 116 -4.03 2.04 -2.77
N LEU A 117 -3.89 3.35 -2.96
CA LEU A 117 -2.61 4.01 -3.20
C LEU A 117 -2.32 5.02 -2.09
N GLY A 118 -1.42 4.65 -1.18
CA GLY A 118 -0.88 5.49 -0.12
C GLY A 118 0.18 6.47 -0.64
N VAL A 119 -0.21 7.35 -1.57
CA VAL A 119 0.72 8.28 -2.24
C VAL A 119 1.37 9.21 -1.23
N ARG A 120 2.70 9.16 -1.09
CA ARG A 120 3.45 10.03 -0.18
C ARG A 120 4.34 10.98 -0.99
N GLU A 121 3.90 12.23 -1.08
CA GLU A 121 4.66 13.36 -1.63
C GLU A 121 4.08 14.68 -1.07
N MET A 122 4.90 15.72 -0.96
CA MET A 122 4.44 17.07 -0.64
C MET A 122 5.51 18.13 -1.02
N PRO A 123 5.16 19.19 -1.76
CA PRO A 123 3.87 19.49 -2.38
C PRO A 123 3.59 18.65 -3.63
N PHE A 124 2.32 18.50 -4.01
CA PHE A 124 1.97 17.83 -5.27
C PHE A 124 2.09 18.76 -6.47
N SER A 125 2.75 18.29 -7.53
CA SER A 125 2.71 18.93 -8.85
C SER A 125 1.40 18.61 -9.58
N ALA A 126 1.05 19.41 -10.58
CA ALA A 126 -0.09 19.14 -11.46
C ALA A 126 0.00 17.76 -12.14
N ILE A 127 1.21 17.25 -12.37
CA ILE A 127 1.46 15.92 -12.93
C ILE A 127 0.96 14.84 -11.97
N ALA A 128 1.39 14.87 -10.70
CA ALA A 128 0.98 13.90 -9.70
C ALA A 128 -0.54 13.98 -9.44
N LEU A 129 -1.11 15.18 -9.39
CA LEU A 129 -2.55 15.39 -9.23
C LEU A 129 -3.34 14.78 -10.38
N SER A 130 -2.90 14.98 -11.63
CA SER A 130 -3.56 14.43 -12.82
C SER A 130 -3.51 12.90 -12.84
N GLN A 131 -2.39 12.30 -12.42
CA GLN A 131 -2.24 10.84 -12.31
C GLN A 131 -3.15 10.26 -11.22
N MET A 132 -3.20 10.92 -10.05
CA MET A 132 -4.12 10.53 -8.97
C MET A 132 -5.58 10.65 -9.39
N GLN A 133 -5.95 11.73 -10.09
CA GLN A 133 -7.30 11.93 -10.62
C GLN A 133 -7.68 10.83 -11.62
N LEU A 134 -6.80 10.51 -12.57
CA LEU A 134 -7.03 9.45 -13.54
C LEU A 134 -7.28 8.11 -12.84
N LEU A 135 -6.37 7.68 -11.96
CA LEU A 135 -6.51 6.41 -11.26
C LEU A 135 -7.75 6.37 -10.36
N SER A 136 -8.09 7.50 -9.73
CA SER A 136 -9.33 7.62 -8.97
C SER A 136 -10.58 7.43 -9.84
N SER A 137 -10.59 8.01 -11.05
CA SER A 137 -11.69 7.82 -12.02
C SER A 137 -11.82 6.38 -12.52
N LEU A 138 -10.74 5.60 -12.45
CA LEU A 138 -10.72 4.17 -12.78
C LEU A 138 -11.09 3.26 -11.59
N GLY A 139 -11.42 3.83 -10.43
CA GLY A 139 -11.84 3.10 -9.24
C GLY A 139 -10.73 2.80 -8.23
N ALA A 140 -9.50 3.26 -8.45
CA ALA A 140 -8.47 3.20 -7.41
C ALA A 140 -8.77 4.20 -6.29
N ILE A 141 -8.43 3.85 -5.06
CA ILE A 141 -8.60 4.70 -3.88
C ILE A 141 -7.29 5.43 -3.63
N ILE A 142 -7.30 6.75 -3.83
CA ILE A 142 -6.16 7.62 -3.52
C ILE A 142 -6.24 8.00 -2.03
N ALA A 143 -5.33 7.43 -1.23
CA ALA A 143 -5.35 7.56 0.23
C ALA A 143 -3.97 7.98 0.76
N PRO A 144 -3.48 9.20 0.46
CA PRO A 144 -2.22 9.70 1.00
C PRO A 144 -2.21 9.65 2.54
N PRO A 145 -1.05 9.47 3.20
CA PRO A 145 -0.92 9.44 4.65
C PRO A 145 -1.08 10.85 5.24
N VAL A 146 -2.29 11.39 5.20
CA VAL A 146 -2.66 12.71 5.73
C VAL A 146 -3.03 12.63 7.20
N LEU A 147 -2.66 13.66 7.97
CA LEU A 147 -2.88 13.70 9.42
C LEU A 147 -4.37 13.86 9.77
N GLY A 148 -4.88 12.98 10.62
CA GLY A 148 -6.27 12.98 11.09
C GLY A 148 -6.43 13.64 12.47
N TYR A 149 -6.42 14.97 12.53
CA TYR A 149 -6.51 15.73 13.80
C TYR A 149 -7.76 15.42 14.64
N TYR A 150 -8.83 14.95 14.02
CA TYR A 150 -10.09 14.66 14.69
C TYR A 150 -10.09 13.34 15.49
N ALA A 151 -9.03 12.53 15.37
CA ALA A 151 -8.96 11.21 15.99
C ALA A 151 -8.38 11.22 17.42
N GLU A 152 -8.41 12.37 18.11
CA GLU A 152 -7.86 12.54 19.47
C GLU A 152 -6.41 12.04 19.60
N ILE A 153 -5.60 12.27 18.56
CA ILE A 153 -4.23 11.76 18.44
C ILE A 153 -3.31 12.33 19.54
N LYS A 154 -2.67 11.45 20.33
CA LYS A 154 -1.78 11.84 21.43
C LYS A 154 -0.31 11.53 21.16
N SER A 155 -0.03 10.72 20.14
CA SER A 155 1.32 10.30 19.76
C SER A 155 1.46 10.14 18.25
N LEU A 156 2.72 10.02 17.78
CA LEU A 156 2.99 9.66 16.39
C LEU A 156 2.40 8.28 16.07
N GLU A 157 2.53 7.32 16.99
CA GLU A 157 2.00 5.97 16.82
C GLU A 157 0.48 5.96 16.63
N ASP A 158 -0.27 6.77 17.39
CA ASP A 158 -1.71 6.92 17.20
C ASP A 158 -2.04 7.45 15.79
N MET A 159 -1.24 8.40 15.28
CA MET A 159 -1.41 8.96 13.94
C MET A 159 -1.19 7.90 12.86
N GLU A 160 -0.14 7.09 13.03
CA GLU A 160 0.18 6.00 12.10
C GLU A 160 -0.90 4.91 12.14
N ASN A 161 -1.35 4.53 13.34
CA ASN A 161 -2.45 3.58 13.53
C ASN A 161 -3.75 4.07 12.89
N PHE A 162 -4.04 5.37 12.99
CA PHE A 162 -5.16 5.98 12.30
C PHE A 162 -5.04 5.87 10.77
N ILE A 163 -3.89 6.23 10.19
CA ILE A 163 -3.65 6.12 8.74
C ILE A 163 -3.78 4.67 8.27
N ILE A 164 -3.14 3.74 8.97
CA ILE A 164 -3.19 2.30 8.68
C ILE A 164 -4.61 1.77 8.78
N GLY A 165 -5.35 2.13 9.83
CA GLY A 165 -6.74 1.71 10.00
C GLY A 165 -7.64 2.22 8.87
N LYS A 166 -7.42 3.46 8.40
CA LYS A 166 -8.13 4.00 7.23
C LYS A 166 -7.80 3.24 5.93
N TRP A 167 -6.55 2.83 5.74
CA TRP A 167 -6.16 1.98 4.62
C TRP A 167 -6.79 0.58 4.68
N LEU A 168 -6.81 -0.04 5.86
CA LEU A 168 -7.45 -1.35 6.07
C LEU A 168 -8.97 -1.27 5.84
N ASP A 169 -9.62 -0.21 6.32
CA ASP A 169 -11.04 0.05 6.06
C ASP A 169 -11.32 0.19 4.56
N ALA A 170 -10.47 0.90 3.81
CA ALA A 170 -10.61 1.04 2.36
C ALA A 170 -10.46 -0.32 1.63
N LEU A 171 -9.65 -1.22 2.18
CA LEU A 171 -9.51 -2.60 1.71
C LEU A 171 -10.63 -3.53 2.23
N LYS A 172 -11.55 -3.04 3.08
CA LYS A 172 -12.56 -3.85 3.79
C LYS A 172 -11.92 -4.96 4.64
N ILE A 173 -10.83 -4.64 5.34
CA ILE A 173 -10.17 -5.50 6.30
C ILE A 173 -10.51 -4.99 7.71
N GLU A 174 -11.11 -5.85 8.52
CA GLU A 174 -11.47 -5.51 9.89
C GLU A 174 -10.24 -5.15 10.72
N ASN A 175 -10.36 -4.08 11.52
CA ASN A 175 -9.31 -3.58 12.39
C ASN A 175 -9.91 -2.70 13.50
N ASN A 176 -9.17 -2.58 14.60
CA ASN A 176 -9.48 -1.79 15.78
C ASN A 176 -8.37 -0.77 16.13
N LEU A 177 -7.58 -0.35 15.13
CA LEU A 177 -6.39 0.50 15.31
C LEU A 177 -6.70 1.93 15.74
N TYR A 178 -7.92 2.40 15.50
CA TYR A 178 -8.34 3.75 15.84
C TYR A 178 -9.81 3.76 16.27
N LYS A 179 -10.18 4.78 17.05
CA LYS A 179 -11.57 4.97 17.46
C LYS A 179 -12.40 5.40 16.25
N ARG A 180 -13.35 4.55 15.84
CA ARG A 180 -14.32 4.91 14.80
C ARG A 180 -15.19 6.07 15.29
N TRP A 181 -15.56 6.97 14.37
CA TRP A 181 -16.45 8.07 14.68
C TRP A 181 -17.82 7.51 15.09
N GLN A 182 -18.24 7.79 16.32
CA GLN A 182 -19.57 7.50 16.84
C GLN A 182 -20.21 8.86 17.17
N ILE A 183 -21.40 9.11 16.63
CA ILE A 183 -22.24 10.27 16.98
C ILE A 183 -23.04 9.90 18.22
#